data_AF-A0A7S2ETS8-F1
#
_entry.id   AF-A0A7S2ETS8-F1
#
_cell.length_a   1.000
_cell.length_b   1.000
_cell.length_c   1.000
_cell.angle_alpha   90.00
_cell.angle_beta   90.00
_cell.angle_gamma   90.00
#
_symmetry.space_group_name_H-M   'P 1'
#
loop_
_entity.id
_entity.type
_entity.pdbx_description
1 polymer ?
#
loop_
_entity_poly.entity_id
_entity_poly.type
_entity_poly.pdbx_seq_one_letter_code
_entity_poly.pdbx_strand_id
1 'polypeptide(L)'
;QCAVKVITTGGRNRATHLLEDHDAIKAEATLLRSLHHPYIVQLIDVFVNPGRAIYLVMEIVHGGDLFDRIVERTRYTEPQSRKIMRRILSAVHYLHMDCNIVHRDLKPENILCVSRTND
;
A
#
# COMPACT_ATOMS: atom_id res chain seq x y z
N GLN A 1 9.36 -11.00 10.22
CA GLN A 1 9.57 -9.54 10.27
C GLN A 1 8.42 -8.88 9.51
N CYS A 2 7.99 -7.67 9.89
CA CYS A 2 6.91 -6.92 9.24
C CYS A 2 7.28 -5.43 9.11
N ALA A 3 6.59 -4.72 8.24
CA ALA A 3 6.66 -3.26 8.15
C ALA A 3 5.49 -2.64 8.93
N VAL A 4 5.74 -1.60 9.72
CA VAL A 4 4.69 -0.90 10.47
C VAL A 4 4.61 0.54 9.98
N LYS A 5 3.50 0.90 9.33
CA LYS A 5 3.22 2.28 8.93
C LYS A 5 2.38 2.96 10.02
N VAL A 6 2.87 4.07 10.55
CA VAL A 6 2.19 4.86 11.58
C VAL A 6 1.54 6.07 10.94
N ILE A 7 0.23 6.21 11.11
CA ILE A 7 -0.55 7.35 10.63
C ILE A 7 -1.01 8.14 11.85
N THR A 8 -0.39 9.30 12.10
CA THR A 8 -0.73 10.15 13.25
C THR A 8 -2.02 10.93 13.01
N THR A 9 -2.94 10.89 13.96
CA THR A 9 -4.21 11.62 13.91
C THR A 9 -4.09 12.96 14.67
N GLY A 10 -3.22 13.86 14.20
CA GLY A 10 -2.93 15.14 14.86
C GLY A 10 -3.61 16.35 14.20
N GLY A 11 -4.69 16.86 14.80
CA GLY A 11 -5.32 18.14 14.42
C GLY A 11 -6.51 18.50 15.34
N ARG A 12 -6.41 19.65 16.02
CA ARG A 12 -7.42 20.21 16.95
C ARG A 12 -8.83 20.15 16.33
N ASN A 13 -9.79 19.53 17.02
CA ASN A 13 -11.23 19.37 16.69
C ASN A 13 -11.73 18.04 16.08
N ARG A 14 -10.93 16.95 16.05
CA ARG A 14 -11.38 15.64 15.51
C ARG A 14 -11.77 14.56 16.53
N ALA A 15 -11.59 14.79 17.84
CA ALA A 15 -11.76 13.76 18.86
C ALA A 15 -13.18 13.12 18.88
N THR A 16 -14.23 13.88 18.56
CA THR A 16 -15.60 13.37 18.45
C THR A 16 -15.86 12.61 17.15
N HIS A 17 -15.27 13.04 16.03
CA HIS A 17 -15.40 12.38 14.73
C HIS A 17 -14.62 11.06 14.65
N LEU A 18 -13.58 10.88 15.48
CA LEU A 18 -12.71 9.70 15.52
C LEU A 18 -13.33 8.47 16.19
N LEU A 19 -14.33 8.66 17.06
CA LEU A 19 -15.08 7.54 17.66
C LEU A 19 -16.05 6.94 16.64
N GLU A 20 -16.69 7.77 15.82
CA GLU A 20 -17.53 7.32 14.70
C GLU A 20 -16.68 6.74 13.56
N ASP A 21 -15.49 7.30 13.31
CA ASP A 21 -14.53 6.77 12.34
C ASP A 21 -13.93 5.41 12.75
N HIS A 22 -13.94 5.04 14.02
CA HIS A 22 -13.26 3.81 14.46
C HIS A 22 -13.88 2.55 13.83
N ASP A 23 -15.20 2.49 13.74
CA ASP A 23 -15.90 1.36 13.11
C ASP A 23 -15.75 1.40 11.59
N ALA A 24 -15.74 2.59 10.98
CA ALA A 24 -15.46 2.77 9.55
C ALA A 24 -14.01 2.34 9.20
N ILE A 25 -13.03 2.77 9.99
CA ILE A 25 -11.62 2.37 9.88
C ILE A 25 -11.48 0.86 10.06
N LYS A 26 -12.18 0.25 11.01
CA LYS A 26 -12.18 -1.21 11.18
C LYS A 26 -12.80 -1.94 9.99
N ALA A 27 -13.89 -1.44 9.45
CA ALA A 27 -14.53 -2.02 8.26
C ALA A 27 -13.60 -1.92 7.05
N GLU A 28 -13.00 -0.74 6.81
CA GLU A 28 -12.02 -0.54 5.74
C GLU A 28 -10.78 -1.42 5.95
N ALA A 29 -10.26 -1.51 7.17
CA ALA A 29 -9.15 -2.39 7.52
C ALA A 29 -9.48 -3.86 7.27
N THR A 30 -10.70 -4.30 7.56
CA THR A 30 -11.13 -5.69 7.32
C THR A 30 -11.15 -5.99 5.83
N LEU A 31 -11.71 -5.07 5.02
CA LEU A 31 -11.71 -5.17 3.57
C LEU A 31 -10.28 -5.18 3.00
N LEU A 32 -9.43 -4.25 3.43
CA LEU A 32 -8.03 -4.18 3.00
C LEU A 32 -7.22 -5.42 3.40
N ARG A 33 -7.50 -6.03 4.56
CA ARG A 33 -6.88 -7.29 5.00
C ARG A 33 -7.32 -8.49 4.17
N SER A 34 -8.53 -8.44 3.58
CA SER A 34 -9.03 -9.53 2.73
C SER A 34 -8.40 -9.55 1.34
N LEU A 35 -7.72 -8.47 0.94
CA LEU A 35 -7.01 -8.41 -0.34
C LEU A 35 -5.90 -9.44 -0.38
N HIS A 36 -5.88 -10.24 -1.44
CA HIS A 36 -4.88 -11.27 -1.64
C HIS A 36 -4.54 -11.40 -3.11
N HIS A 37 -3.41 -10.82 -3.52
CA HIS A 37 -2.94 -10.83 -4.90
C HIS A 37 -1.40 -10.72 -4.91
N PRO A 38 -0.67 -11.46 -5.77
CA PRO A 38 0.80 -11.56 -5.74
C PRO A 38 1.55 -10.24 -5.99
N TYR A 39 0.86 -9.20 -6.47
CA TYR A 39 1.43 -7.87 -6.72
C TYR A 39 0.77 -6.75 -5.90
N ILE A 40 0.14 -7.09 -4.77
CA ILE A 40 -0.41 -6.16 -3.80
C ILE A 40 0.18 -6.46 -2.44
N VAL A 41 0.65 -5.42 -1.75
CA VAL A 41 1.24 -5.56 -0.42
C VAL A 41 0.17 -6.01 0.59
N GLN A 42 0.37 -7.15 1.23
CA GLN A 42 -0.57 -7.69 2.22
C GLN A 42 -0.62 -6.83 3.49
N LEU A 43 -1.82 -6.40 3.86
CA LEU A 43 -2.11 -5.89 5.19
C LEU A 43 -2.33 -7.09 6.13
N ILE A 44 -1.48 -7.22 7.15
CA ILE A 44 -1.48 -8.32 8.11
C ILE A 44 -2.41 -7.98 9.27
N ASP A 45 -2.28 -6.78 9.84
CA ASP A 45 -3.05 -6.34 10.99
C ASP A 45 -3.17 -4.83 11.10
N VAL A 46 -4.13 -4.36 11.90
CA VAL A 46 -4.36 -2.93 12.16
C VAL A 46 -4.61 -2.70 13.64
N PHE A 47 -3.86 -1.77 14.23
CA PHE A 47 -4.08 -1.30 15.60
C PHE A 47 -4.47 0.17 15.57
N VAL A 48 -5.57 0.50 16.25
CA VAL A 48 -6.00 1.89 16.39
C VAL A 48 -5.76 2.32 17.83
N ASN A 49 -5.02 3.41 18.01
CA ASN A 49 -4.93 4.12 19.28
C ASN A 49 -5.77 5.41 19.15
N PRO A 50 -7.03 5.40 19.65
CA PRO A 50 -7.95 6.51 19.48
C PRO A 50 -7.35 7.85 19.91
N GLY A 51 -7.49 8.86 19.05
CA GLY A 51 -6.96 10.20 19.31
C GLY A 51 -5.43 10.36 19.19
N ARG A 52 -4.70 9.31 18.79
CA ARG A 52 -3.23 9.37 18.64
C ARG A 52 -2.73 8.92 17.27
N ALA A 53 -2.96 7.65 16.91
CA ALA A 53 -2.42 7.09 15.68
C ALA A 53 -3.10 5.78 15.28
N ILE A 54 -3.03 5.46 13.99
CA ILE A 54 -3.34 4.16 13.41
C ILE A 54 -2.02 3.49 13.02
N TYR A 55 -1.87 2.21 13.34
CA TYR A 55 -0.71 1.39 13.02
C TYR A 55 -1.15 0.32 12.03
N LEU A 56 -0.58 0.34 10.83
CA LEU A 56 -0.82 -0.66 9.80
C LEU A 56 0.36 -1.63 9.80
N VAL A 57 0.12 -2.90 10.13
CA VAL A 57 1.12 -3.96 10.07
C VAL A 57 1.01 -4.63 8.71
N MET A 58 2.06 -4.51 7.92
CA MET A 58 2.08 -4.95 6.52
C MET A 58 3.21 -5.96 6.30
N GLU A 59 3.12 -6.74 5.24
CA GLU A 59 4.26 -7.53 4.80
C GLU A 59 5.46 -6.63 4.50
N ILE A 60 6.66 -7.16 4.73
CA ILE A 60 7.90 -6.42 4.51
C ILE A 60 8.42 -6.67 3.09
N VAL A 61 8.74 -5.59 2.38
CA VAL A 61 9.29 -5.62 1.03
C VAL A 61 10.64 -4.90 1.04
N HIS A 62 11.72 -5.60 0.70
CA HIS A 62 13.10 -5.15 1.00
C HIS A 62 13.80 -4.36 -0.11
N GLY A 63 13.24 -4.33 -1.33
CA GLY A 63 13.92 -3.79 -2.52
C GLY A 63 13.66 -2.31 -2.81
N GLY A 64 13.08 -1.56 -1.86
CA GLY A 64 12.75 -0.14 -2.03
C GLY A 64 11.54 0.08 -2.94
N ASP A 65 11.31 1.33 -3.32
CA ASP A 65 10.29 1.70 -4.30
C ASP A 65 10.83 1.72 -5.74
N LEU A 66 9.91 1.78 -6.69
CA LEU A 66 10.22 1.82 -8.11
C LEU A 66 10.80 3.17 -8.54
N PHE A 67 10.48 4.26 -7.83
CA PHE A 67 10.99 5.58 -8.16
C PHE A 67 12.51 5.61 -8.04
N ASP A 68 13.04 5.23 -6.87
CA ASP A 68 14.47 5.15 -6.61
C ASP A 68 15.18 4.25 -7.63
N ARG A 69 14.56 3.11 -7.97
CA ARG A 69 15.10 2.20 -8.99
C ARG A 69 15.21 2.82 -10.38
N ILE A 70 14.22 3.61 -10.78
CA ILE A 70 14.24 4.30 -12.07
C ILE A 70 15.31 5.39 -12.05
N VAL A 71 15.41 6.14 -10.96
CA VAL A 71 16.39 7.23 -10.81
C VAL A 71 17.83 6.70 -10.76
N GLU A 72 18.09 5.59 -10.07
CA GLU A 72 19.41 4.96 -9.98
C GLU A 72 19.91 4.39 -11.32
N ARG A 73 19.00 4.10 -12.25
CA ARG A 73 19.36 3.53 -13.56
C ARG A 73 19.50 4.63 -14.61
N THR A 74 20.64 4.64 -15.30
CA THR A 74 20.86 5.56 -16.44
C THR A 74 19.86 5.35 -17.58
N ARG A 75 19.35 4.13 -17.75
CA ARG A 75 18.33 3.78 -18.75
C ARG A 75 17.37 2.72 -18.21
N TYR A 76 16.07 2.93 -18.44
CA TYR A 76 15.03 1.95 -18.21
C TYR A 76 14.39 1.57 -19.55
N THR A 77 14.58 0.32 -19.97
CA THR A 77 14.22 -0.11 -21.33
C THR A 77 12.75 -0.51 -21.44
N GLU A 78 12.17 -0.39 -22.63
CA GLU A 78 10.78 -0.79 -22.89
C GLU A 78 10.48 -2.25 -22.48
N PRO A 79 11.37 -3.25 -22.73
CA PRO A 79 11.14 -4.61 -22.23
C PRO A 79 11.04 -4.72 -20.71
N GLN A 80 11.77 -3.89 -19.95
CA GLN A 80 11.67 -3.84 -18.49
C GLN A 80 10.37 -3.16 -18.06
N SER A 81 10.03 -2.04 -18.68
CA SER A 81 8.76 -1.32 -18.45
C SER A 81 7.56 -2.23 -18.69
N ARG A 82 7.56 -3.01 -19.76
CA ARG A 82 6.50 -3.96 -20.09
C ARG A 82 6.27 -5.00 -18.99
N LYS A 83 7.34 -5.54 -18.40
CA LYS A 83 7.26 -6.53 -17.32
C LYS A 83 6.58 -5.94 -16.08
N ILE A 84 7.00 -4.74 -15.68
CA ILE A 84 6.41 -4.03 -14.52
C ILE A 84 4.96 -3.67 -14.80
N MET A 85 4.68 -3.09 -15.97
CA MET A 85 3.33 -2.65 -16.32
C MET A 85 2.33 -3.80 -16.30
N ARG A 86 2.73 -4.99 -16.77
CA ARG A 86 1.89 -6.19 -16.70
C ARG A 86 1.52 -6.55 -15.26
N ARG A 87 2.45 -6.43 -14.31
CA ARG A 87 2.20 -6.73 -12.88
C ARG A 87 1.29 -5.67 -12.25
N ILE A 88 1.54 -4.39 -12.53
CA ILE A 88 0.69 -3.28 -12.07
C ILE A 88 -0.74 -3.45 -12.59
N LEU A 89 -0.91 -3.69 -13.89
CA LEU A 89 -2.22 -3.87 -14.50
C LEU A 89 -2.96 -5.10 -13.94
N SER A 90 -2.25 -6.18 -13.63
CA SER A 90 -2.83 -7.34 -12.94
C SER A 90 -3.38 -6.95 -11.56
N ALA A 91 -2.61 -6.20 -10.76
CA ALA A 91 -3.05 -5.75 -9.44
C ALA A 91 -4.24 -4.78 -9.52
N VAL A 92 -4.19 -3.82 -10.46
CA VAL A 92 -5.26 -2.85 -10.67
C VAL A 92 -6.54 -3.54 -11.15
N HIS A 93 -6.42 -4.53 -12.04
CA HIS A 93 -7.56 -5.34 -12.49
C HIS A 93 -8.23 -6.05 -11.31
N TYR A 94 -7.45 -6.72 -10.46
CA TYR A 94 -7.96 -7.38 -9.26
C TYR A 94 -8.69 -6.39 -8.33
N LEU A 95 -8.06 -5.25 -8.01
CA LEU A 95 -8.67 -4.22 -7.16
C LEU A 95 -10.00 -3.74 -7.73
N HIS A 96 -10.05 -3.45 -9.03
CA HIS A 96 -11.21 -2.84 -9.67
C HIS A 96 -12.34 -3.86 -9.88
N MET A 97 -12.04 -5.03 -10.41
CA MET A 97 -13.05 -6.00 -10.86
C MET A 97 -13.50 -6.92 -9.74
N ASP A 98 -12.56 -7.41 -8.92
CA ASP A 98 -12.85 -8.43 -7.91
C ASP A 98 -13.20 -7.81 -6.56
N CYS A 99 -12.65 -6.63 -6.26
CA CYS A 99 -12.82 -5.98 -4.96
C CYS A 99 -13.63 -4.68 -5.00
N ASN A 100 -13.89 -4.11 -6.17
CA ASN A 100 -14.54 -2.80 -6.34
C ASN A 100 -13.83 -1.66 -5.57
N ILE A 101 -12.49 -1.66 -5.59
CA ILE A 101 -11.62 -0.69 -4.92
C ILE A 101 -10.86 0.13 -5.97
N VAL A 102 -10.75 1.44 -5.76
CA VAL A 102 -9.89 2.30 -6.56
C VAL A 102 -8.67 2.70 -5.72
N HIS A 103 -7.45 2.47 -6.22
CA HIS A 103 -6.22 2.77 -5.47
C HIS A 103 -6.03 4.27 -5.18
N ARG A 104 -6.43 5.15 -6.11
CA ARG A 104 -6.38 6.64 -6.04
C ARG A 104 -5.01 7.31 -5.93
N ASP A 105 -3.95 6.60 -5.53
CA ASP A 105 -2.59 7.16 -5.43
C ASP A 105 -1.55 6.29 -6.17
N LEU A 106 -1.86 5.85 -7.39
CA LEU A 106 -0.94 4.99 -8.15
C LEU A 106 0.18 5.83 -8.76
N LYS A 107 1.40 5.65 -8.26
CA LYS A 107 2.63 6.33 -8.68
C LYS A 107 3.87 5.47 -8.36
N PRO A 108 5.04 5.72 -8.99
CA PRO A 108 6.24 4.91 -8.79
C PRO A 108 6.66 4.71 -7.32
N GLU A 109 6.47 5.73 -6.49
CA GLU A 109 6.79 5.73 -5.05
C GLU A 109 5.93 4.73 -4.25
N ASN A 110 4.75 4.38 -4.76
CA ASN A 110 3.84 3.41 -4.14
C ASN A 110 3.97 1.99 -4.73
N ILE A 111 4.96 1.75 -5.58
CA ILE A 111 5.24 0.43 -6.16
C ILE A 111 6.51 -0.11 -5.53
N LEU A 112 6.37 -1.08 -4.63
CA LEU A 112 7.50 -1.67 -3.92
C LEU A 112 8.12 -2.82 -4.72
N CYS A 113 9.44 -2.92 -4.67
CA CYS A 113 10.20 -3.95 -5.35
C CYS A 113 10.71 -5.00 -4.36
N VAL A 114 10.61 -6.29 -4.68
CA VAL A 114 11.03 -7.37 -3.76
C VAL A 114 12.54 -7.46 -3.54
N SER A 115 13.35 -7.11 -4.55
CA SER A 115 14.81 -7.15 -4.49
C SER A 115 15.39 -5.93 -5.18
N ARG A 116 16.42 -5.28 -4.61
CA ARG A 116 17.08 -4.09 -5.18
C ARG A 116 17.69 -4.34 -6.57
N THR A 117 18.08 -5.57 -6.87
CA THR A 117 18.88 -5.87 -8.08
C THR A 117 18.08 -6.49 -9.22
N ASN A 118 16.91 -7.07 -8.93
CA ASN A 118 16.13 -7.85 -9.91
C ASN A 118 14.79 -7.19 -10.24
N ASP A 119 14.44 -7.16 -11.53
CA ASP A 119 13.16 -6.66 -12.05
C ASP A 119 12.04 -7.71 -12.00
#